data_AF-A0A2D9AQE8-F1
#
_entry.id   AF-A0A2D9AQE8-F1
#
_cell.length_a   1.000
_cell.length_b   1.000
_cell.length_c   1.000
_cell.angle_alpha   90.00
_cell.angle_beta   90.00
_cell.angle_gamma   90.00
#
_symmetry.space_group_name_H-M   'P 1'
#
loop_
_entity.id
_entity.type
_entity.pdbx_description
1 polymer ?
#
loop_
_entity_poly.entity_id
_entity_poly.type
_entity_poly.pdbx_seq_one_letter_code
_entity_poly.pdbx_strand_id
1 'polypeptide(L)'
;MKKIIRIFMLSLMIGGFAFNAFSQSAVDSANVTFQVDMSNVSSSFTSPEVNGTFNSWCGSCWQMTDTNGDNIWDVTGKVLKNTNHEFKFSADGWGIQENLFSGDPCVVSAFGFTNRTLNVSGDTTLPVVCWESCGPCSNSPSAYNVTFRLDMNNLNVSFTTPEVNGTFNGWCGSCWQMTDVDGDNIWEFTTLVAPGQYDFKFSADNWNIQEALDTNLSCVNWVLDSTLSLGYAANRFLEVISSDIILDIVPWNGCASVAVVDGCTDPTANNYNSSANNDDGSCTYDVTFTVDMNCSGLTVNSIAATGPSDNWSCNSYVLSDNNLDGVWEGTYSLPAGNFEYIYCADGWAQSEATSLLNNGTASGDWSCTPVTDYWSFANRQIVVGAISTLDTWGDCAPCASTIFGCTDSTATNYDPTATVDDGSCLYSSVLTVTTTVCNSASSVMMTGPWWNWDPNGGPVAVDNGNGTWTFTFDPAPTADMEYLLVVDGVQEDLVAANTASGDWSCTPITDYWSYANRLWTVGSGNVTNTYGTC
;
A
#
# COMPACT_ATOMS: atom_id res chain seq x y z
N MET A 1 60.14 83.63 -8.92
CA MET A 1 59.42 84.90 -9.19
C MET A 1 58.33 85.08 -8.14
N LYS A 2 58.46 86.16 -7.34
CA LYS A 2 57.45 86.89 -6.52
C LYS A 2 56.35 86.06 -5.80
N LYS A 3 56.49 85.77 -4.50
CA LYS A 3 56.10 86.55 -3.28
C LYS A 3 54.67 86.21 -2.76
N ILE A 4 54.52 85.47 -1.64
CA ILE A 4 54.28 85.89 -0.21
C ILE A 4 52.80 86.22 0.12
N ILE A 5 52.35 85.79 1.33
CA ILE A 5 51.30 86.33 2.27
C ILE A 5 50.05 85.43 2.39
N ARG A 6 49.88 84.55 3.39
CA ARG A 6 49.40 84.69 4.80
C ARG A 6 47.93 85.15 5.01
N ILE A 7 47.13 84.25 5.63
CA ILE A 7 46.20 84.43 6.78
C ILE A 7 44.74 84.90 6.53
N PHE A 8 43.81 84.12 7.12
CA PHE A 8 42.44 84.40 7.65
C PHE A 8 41.68 85.65 7.15
N MET A 9 40.46 85.44 6.61
CA MET A 9 39.20 85.95 7.18
C MET A 9 37.97 85.66 6.30
N LEU A 10 36.95 85.07 6.94
CA LEU A 10 35.55 85.55 7.00
C LEU A 10 34.56 85.33 5.83
N SER A 11 33.41 84.79 6.26
CA SER A 11 32.03 84.99 5.76
C SER A 11 31.55 84.31 4.48
N LEU A 12 30.85 83.19 4.70
CA LEU A 12 29.39 83.09 4.56
C LEU A 12 28.79 83.80 3.32
N MET A 13 28.58 83.04 2.24
CA MET A 13 27.50 83.30 1.29
C MET A 13 26.55 82.11 1.29
N ILE A 14 25.39 82.39 1.86
CA ILE A 14 24.17 81.60 1.92
C ILE A 14 23.69 81.39 0.47
N GLY A 15 23.90 80.18 -0.05
CA GLY A 15 23.14 79.67 -1.18
C GLY A 15 21.85 79.06 -0.66
N GLY A 16 20.79 79.86 -0.62
CA GLY A 16 19.46 79.41 -0.24
C GLY A 16 18.92 78.37 -1.22
N PHE A 17 19.17 77.10 -0.95
CA PHE A 17 18.25 76.04 -1.32
C PHE A 17 17.20 75.97 -0.22
N ALA A 18 16.00 76.41 -0.55
CA ALA A 18 14.82 76.16 0.26
C ALA A 18 14.67 74.64 0.39
N PHE A 19 15.06 74.09 1.55
CA PHE A 19 14.46 72.86 2.03
C PHE A 19 12.98 73.19 2.21
N ASN A 20 12.15 72.80 1.25
CA ASN A 20 10.75 72.59 1.52
C ASN A 20 10.68 71.42 2.51
N ALA A 21 10.74 71.75 3.80
CA ALA A 21 10.22 70.88 4.83
C ALA A 21 8.73 70.71 4.51
N PHE A 22 8.38 69.63 3.82
CA PHE A 22 6.99 69.19 3.80
C PHE A 22 6.60 68.95 5.26
N SER A 23 5.73 69.81 5.79
CA SER A 23 5.15 69.55 7.10
C SER A 23 4.39 68.23 6.99
N GLN A 24 4.83 67.24 7.75
CA GLN A 24 4.24 65.92 7.83
C GLN A 24 2.74 66.07 8.13
N SER A 25 1.88 65.79 7.14
CA SER A 25 0.44 65.95 7.30
C SER A 25 -0.18 64.66 7.85
N ALA A 26 -1.29 64.76 8.57
CA ALA A 26 -2.04 63.59 9.01
C ALA A 26 -2.54 62.71 7.84
N VAL A 27 -2.53 63.22 6.60
CA VAL A 27 -2.97 62.51 5.39
C VAL A 27 -1.91 61.51 4.91
N ASP A 28 -0.63 61.75 5.23
CA ASP A 28 0.51 60.93 4.80
C ASP A 28 0.88 59.82 5.81
N SER A 29 0.21 59.80 6.97
CA SER A 29 0.39 58.81 8.03
C SER A 29 -0.74 57.78 8.09
N ALA A 30 -0.41 56.54 8.42
CA ALA A 30 -1.34 55.47 8.74
C ALA A 30 -1.40 55.23 10.26
N ASN A 31 -2.57 54.88 10.79
CA ASN A 31 -2.68 54.32 12.13
C ASN A 31 -2.20 52.86 12.08
N VAL A 32 -1.12 52.55 12.79
CA VAL A 32 -0.52 51.22 12.85
C VAL A 32 -0.65 50.70 14.28
N THR A 33 -1.32 49.56 14.45
CA THR A 33 -1.35 48.83 15.71
C THR A 33 -0.21 47.81 15.73
N PHE A 34 0.73 47.99 16.67
CA PHE A 34 1.81 47.06 16.96
C PHE A 34 1.35 46.10 18.05
N GLN A 35 1.71 44.82 17.92
CA GLN A 35 1.31 43.78 18.88
C GLN A 35 2.50 42.86 19.16
N VAL A 36 2.81 42.59 20.42
CA VAL A 36 3.86 41.66 20.84
C VAL A 36 3.37 40.76 21.97
N ASP A 37 3.61 39.46 21.84
CA ASP A 37 3.36 38.48 22.87
C ASP A 37 4.59 38.37 23.77
N MET A 38 4.41 38.73 25.05
CA MET A 38 5.46 38.78 26.06
C MET A 38 5.58 37.48 26.87
N SER A 39 4.83 36.42 26.52
CA SER A 39 4.74 35.18 27.30
C SER A 39 6.07 34.44 27.48
N ASN A 40 7.02 34.62 26.57
CA ASN A 40 8.34 33.97 26.62
C ASN A 40 9.44 34.84 27.28
N VAL A 41 9.10 36.02 27.79
CA VAL A 41 10.07 36.93 28.42
C VAL A 41 10.35 36.48 29.85
N SER A 42 11.58 35.98 30.09
CA SER A 42 12.01 35.51 31.42
C SER A 42 12.46 36.63 32.37
N SER A 43 12.79 37.81 31.82
CA SER A 43 13.22 38.98 32.60
C SER A 43 12.01 39.70 33.20
N SER A 44 12.15 40.25 34.40
CA SER A 44 11.08 41.09 34.99
C SER A 44 10.91 42.39 34.18
N PHE A 45 9.67 42.74 33.84
CA PHE A 45 9.32 44.01 33.20
C PHE A 45 8.02 44.56 33.77
N THR A 46 7.76 45.87 33.59
CA THR A 46 6.51 46.53 33.99
C THR A 46 5.66 46.90 32.78
N SER A 47 6.26 47.53 31.76
CA SER A 47 5.54 47.99 30.57
C SER A 47 6.42 47.81 29.33
N PRO A 48 5.99 46.97 28.36
CA PRO A 48 6.58 46.92 27.04
C PRO A 48 6.32 48.23 26.27
N GLU A 49 7.20 48.55 25.34
CA GLU A 49 7.13 49.70 24.47
C GLU A 49 7.63 49.36 23.06
N VAL A 50 7.15 50.10 22.06
CA VAL A 50 7.66 50.01 20.68
C VAL A 50 8.49 51.24 20.34
N ASN A 51 9.68 51.01 19.78
CA ASN A 51 10.66 52.05 19.49
C ASN A 51 11.08 51.98 18.05
N GLY A 52 11.06 53.08 17.32
CA GLY A 52 11.50 53.07 15.95
C GLY A 52 11.74 54.45 15.37
N THR A 53 12.05 54.46 14.09
CA THR A 53 12.27 55.69 13.30
C THR A 53 11.08 56.66 13.38
N PHE A 54 9.86 56.16 13.58
CA PHE A 54 8.62 56.96 13.68
C PHE A 54 8.39 57.64 15.04
N ASN A 55 9.10 57.23 16.10
CA ASN A 55 9.03 57.88 17.42
C ASN A 55 10.43 58.26 17.95
N SER A 56 11.40 58.41 17.05
CA SER A 56 12.79 58.78 17.38
C SER A 56 13.45 57.83 18.39
N TRP A 57 13.12 56.54 18.36
CA TRP A 57 13.65 55.51 19.27
C TRP A 57 13.43 55.83 20.76
N CYS A 58 12.31 56.49 21.08
CA CYS A 58 12.00 56.92 22.43
C CYS A 58 11.42 55.80 23.30
N GLY A 59 12.25 55.31 24.24
CA GLY A 59 11.98 54.18 25.15
C GLY A 59 10.75 54.29 26.07
N SER A 60 10.04 55.41 26.07
CA SER A 60 8.86 55.60 26.92
C SER A 60 7.73 56.37 26.23
N CYS A 61 7.87 56.64 24.93
CA CYS A 61 6.89 57.44 24.22
C CYS A 61 5.67 56.61 23.80
N TRP A 62 5.88 55.36 23.37
CA TRP A 62 4.82 54.46 22.87
C TRP A 62 4.78 53.19 23.72
N GLN A 63 4.39 53.35 24.98
CA GLN A 63 4.13 52.24 25.90
C GLN A 63 2.90 51.46 25.45
N MET A 64 2.99 50.14 25.59
CA MET A 64 1.95 49.19 25.19
C MET A 64 1.06 48.85 26.38
N THR A 65 -0.14 48.38 26.09
CA THR A 65 -1.12 47.95 27.10
C THR A 65 -1.57 46.52 26.83
N ASP A 66 -1.78 45.76 27.90
CA ASP A 66 -2.47 44.45 27.88
C ASP A 66 -3.79 44.62 28.66
N THR A 67 -4.85 44.97 27.94
CA THR A 67 -6.14 45.32 28.58
C THR A 67 -6.95 44.08 28.95
N ASN A 68 -6.74 42.97 28.26
CA ASN A 68 -7.48 41.71 28.39
C ASN A 68 -6.73 40.65 29.23
N GLY A 69 -5.47 40.89 29.59
CA GLY A 69 -4.67 40.05 30.48
C GLY A 69 -4.20 38.75 29.81
N ASP A 70 -4.01 38.74 28.50
CA ASP A 70 -3.58 37.57 27.74
C ASP A 70 -2.07 37.56 27.40
N ASN A 71 -1.31 38.51 27.97
CA ASN A 71 0.11 38.76 27.69
C ASN A 71 0.43 39.19 26.24
N ILE A 72 -0.58 39.51 25.43
CA ILE A 72 -0.41 40.17 24.14
C ILE A 72 -0.57 41.67 24.36
N TRP A 73 0.53 42.39 24.23
CA TRP A 73 0.58 43.83 24.44
C TRP A 73 0.42 44.55 23.12
N ASP A 74 -0.40 45.60 23.08
CA ASP A 74 -0.63 46.39 21.88
C ASP A 74 -0.50 47.90 22.11
N VAL A 75 -0.16 48.62 21.03
CA VAL A 75 -0.21 50.10 20.97
C VAL A 75 -0.51 50.54 19.54
N THR A 76 -1.33 51.58 19.39
CA THR A 76 -1.61 52.19 18.10
C THR A 76 -0.98 53.56 17.99
N GLY A 77 -0.21 53.80 16.93
CA GLY A 77 0.41 55.10 16.66
C GLY A 77 0.46 55.43 15.18
N LYS A 78 0.80 56.69 14.86
CA LYS A 78 0.85 57.19 13.47
C LYS A 78 2.24 56.99 12.85
N VAL A 79 2.30 56.25 11.75
CA VAL A 79 3.54 55.94 11.01
C VAL A 79 3.40 56.43 9.56
N LEU A 80 4.48 56.87 8.91
CA LEU A 80 4.40 57.32 7.51
C LEU A 80 4.10 56.16 6.57
N LYS A 81 3.23 56.42 5.58
CA LYS A 81 2.92 55.43 4.54
C LYS A 81 4.07 55.32 3.53
N ASN A 82 4.18 54.16 2.90
CA ASN A 82 5.06 53.86 1.76
C ASN A 82 6.53 54.25 1.99
N THR A 83 6.97 54.17 3.25
CA THR A 83 8.33 54.50 3.70
C THR A 83 8.83 53.34 4.53
N ASN A 84 10.10 52.97 4.37
CA ASN A 84 10.73 51.95 5.20
C ASN A 84 11.02 52.53 6.58
N HIS A 85 10.50 51.88 7.59
CA HIS A 85 10.72 52.17 8.99
C HIS A 85 11.44 50.99 9.66
N GLU A 86 12.35 51.31 10.57
CA GLU A 86 12.91 50.35 11.50
C GLU A 86 12.27 50.52 12.87
N PHE A 87 12.06 49.42 13.59
CA PHE A 87 11.56 49.42 14.96
C PHE A 87 12.04 48.21 15.77
N LYS A 88 11.78 48.24 17.08
CA LYS A 88 12.11 47.19 18.04
C LYS A 88 11.18 47.25 19.23
N PHE A 89 10.83 46.10 19.82
CA PHE A 89 10.18 46.08 21.12
C PHE A 89 11.23 46.16 22.24
N SER A 90 10.92 46.93 23.28
CA SER A 90 11.68 46.98 24.52
C SER A 90 10.72 47.04 25.70
N ALA A 91 11.22 47.02 26.94
CA ALA A 91 10.40 47.30 28.11
C ALA A 91 11.16 48.14 29.15
N ASP A 92 10.40 48.92 29.91
CA ASP A 92 10.85 49.77 31.02
C ASP A 92 11.93 50.79 30.64
N GLY A 93 11.77 51.44 29.48
CA GLY A 93 12.71 52.48 29.05
C GLY A 93 14.04 51.93 28.57
N TRP A 94 14.00 50.86 27.77
CA TRP A 94 15.17 50.06 27.35
C TRP A 94 15.81 49.24 28.47
N GLY A 95 15.11 48.99 29.58
CA GLY A 95 15.57 48.11 30.66
C GLY A 95 15.80 46.66 30.20
N ILE A 96 14.94 46.19 29.30
CA ILE A 96 15.15 45.02 28.45
C ILE A 96 14.80 45.36 27.01
N GLN A 97 15.38 44.67 26.05
CA GLN A 97 15.09 44.83 24.63
C GLN A 97 15.21 43.48 23.93
N GLU A 98 14.52 43.33 22.81
CA GLU A 98 14.65 42.11 22.01
C GLU A 98 16.09 41.89 21.53
N ASN A 99 16.54 40.64 21.48
CA ASN A 99 17.74 40.22 20.79
C ASN A 99 17.41 39.45 19.50
N LEU A 100 17.14 40.18 18.41
CA LEU A 100 16.72 39.61 17.12
C LEU A 100 17.91 39.07 16.30
N PHE A 101 17.70 37.95 15.59
CA PHE A 101 18.75 37.31 14.80
C PHE A 101 18.89 37.95 13.40
N SER A 102 20.13 38.24 12.99
CA SER A 102 20.41 38.84 11.68
C SER A 102 20.12 37.84 10.57
N GLY A 103 19.14 38.15 9.70
CA GLY A 103 18.72 37.29 8.58
C GLY A 103 17.27 36.84 8.67
N ASP A 104 16.60 37.06 9.79
CA ASP A 104 15.18 36.79 9.93
C ASP A 104 14.33 37.61 8.92
N PRO A 105 13.19 37.08 8.43
CA PRO A 105 12.42 37.70 7.34
C PRO A 105 11.83 39.07 7.70
N CYS A 106 11.71 39.39 8.99
CA CYS A 106 11.17 40.66 9.45
C CYS A 106 12.24 41.64 9.93
N VAL A 107 13.54 41.36 9.77
CA VAL A 107 14.60 42.23 10.28
C VAL A 107 15.44 42.87 9.18
N VAL A 108 16.10 43.96 9.54
CA VAL A 108 17.17 44.60 8.80
C VAL A 108 18.34 44.83 9.75
N SER A 109 19.55 44.50 9.30
CA SER A 109 20.76 44.64 10.11
C SER A 109 21.68 45.71 9.49
N ALA A 110 22.00 46.74 10.27
CA ALA A 110 22.88 47.82 9.87
C ALA A 110 23.71 48.31 11.06
N PHE A 111 25.01 48.56 10.83
CA PHE A 111 25.92 49.14 11.83
C PHE A 111 25.95 48.40 13.19
N GLY A 112 25.76 47.07 13.19
CA GLY A 112 25.78 46.24 14.39
C GLY A 112 24.46 46.18 15.16
N PHE A 113 23.40 46.79 14.65
CA PHE A 113 22.04 46.65 15.18
C PHE A 113 21.19 45.80 14.25
N THR A 114 20.37 44.92 14.83
CA THR A 114 19.33 44.16 14.13
C THR A 114 17.97 44.65 14.63
N ASN A 115 17.22 45.28 13.73
CA ASN A 115 15.91 45.89 14.01
C ASN A 115 14.84 45.26 13.13
N ARG A 116 13.57 45.31 13.54
CA ARG A 116 12.44 44.92 12.71
C ARG A 116 12.22 45.96 11.62
N THR A 117 11.82 45.52 10.43
CA THR A 117 11.47 46.40 9.29
C THR A 117 9.95 46.52 9.13
N LEU A 118 9.49 47.70 8.73
CA LEU A 118 8.07 48.04 8.55
C LEU A 118 7.88 48.92 7.33
N ASN A 119 6.94 48.56 6.46
CA ASN A 119 6.46 49.43 5.39
C ASN A 119 4.95 49.21 5.22
N VAL A 120 4.15 50.25 5.40
CA VAL A 120 2.68 50.19 5.38
C VAL A 120 2.12 51.15 4.34
N SER A 121 1.07 50.76 3.63
CA SER A 121 0.43 51.62 2.63
C SER A 121 -0.82 52.34 3.15
N GLY A 122 -1.31 51.98 4.35
CA GLY A 122 -2.53 52.50 4.96
C GLY A 122 -2.71 52.00 6.39
N ASP A 123 -3.81 52.38 7.03
CA ASP A 123 -4.14 51.96 8.40
C ASP A 123 -4.15 50.42 8.48
N THR A 124 -3.44 49.87 9.47
CA THR A 124 -3.28 48.42 9.58
C THR A 124 -3.02 48.00 11.03
N THR A 125 -3.47 46.81 11.36
CA THR A 125 -3.04 46.10 12.57
C THR A 125 -2.00 45.06 12.15
N LEU A 126 -0.81 45.12 12.73
CA LEU A 126 0.24 44.16 12.45
C LEU A 126 -0.09 42.82 13.10
N PRO A 127 0.30 41.67 12.52
CA PRO A 127 0.17 40.38 13.18
C PRO A 127 0.86 40.38 14.56
N VAL A 128 0.32 39.60 15.50
CA VAL A 128 0.98 39.37 16.79
C VAL A 128 2.28 38.61 16.54
N VAL A 129 3.39 39.11 17.10
CA VAL A 129 4.70 38.47 17.05
C VAL A 129 5.17 38.12 18.46
N CYS A 130 5.93 37.05 18.61
CA CYS A 130 6.58 36.72 19.87
C CYS A 130 7.74 37.68 20.12
N TRP A 131 8.01 37.98 21.40
CA TRP A 131 9.27 38.60 21.80
C TRP A 131 10.45 37.84 21.16
N GLU A 132 11.36 38.58 20.50
CA GLU A 132 12.53 38.03 19.81
C GLU A 132 12.25 37.13 18.58
N SER A 133 11.02 37.14 18.04
CA SER A 133 10.65 36.36 16.85
C SER A 133 9.89 37.17 15.79
N CYS A 134 10.02 36.78 14.53
CA CYS A 134 9.22 37.32 13.43
C CYS A 134 7.83 36.69 13.29
N GLY A 135 7.56 35.57 13.98
CA GLY A 135 6.28 34.88 13.99
C GLY A 135 5.56 34.97 15.34
N PRO A 136 4.34 34.42 15.46
CA PRO A 136 3.63 34.34 16.73
C PRO A 136 4.40 33.46 17.75
N CYS A 137 4.08 33.56 19.04
CA CYS A 137 4.59 32.59 20.01
C CYS A 137 3.98 31.21 19.71
N SER A 138 4.70 30.40 18.95
CA SER A 138 4.54 28.95 18.95
C SER A 138 5.44 28.39 20.04
N ASN A 139 5.01 27.33 20.74
CA ASN A 139 5.83 26.57 21.71
C ASN A 139 7.06 25.86 21.07
N SER A 140 7.52 26.31 19.91
CA SER A 140 8.62 25.73 19.14
C SER A 140 9.92 26.52 19.39
N PRO A 141 11.02 25.86 19.77
CA PRO A 141 12.34 26.47 19.94
C PRO A 141 12.83 27.27 18.72
N SER A 142 13.54 28.37 18.93
CA SER A 142 14.17 29.19 17.87
C SER A 142 15.41 28.55 17.24
N ALA A 143 15.93 27.50 17.87
CA ALA A 143 16.98 26.64 17.36
C ALA A 143 16.85 25.26 17.99
N TYR A 144 17.41 24.26 17.31
CA TYR A 144 17.36 22.86 17.72
C TYR A 144 18.78 22.33 17.87
N ASN A 145 19.00 21.39 18.80
CA ASN A 145 20.31 20.74 18.92
C ASN A 145 20.56 19.91 17.66
N VAL A 146 21.69 20.14 17.00
CA VAL A 146 22.18 19.33 15.89
C VAL A 146 23.49 18.70 16.33
N THR A 147 23.52 17.36 16.37
CA THR A 147 24.72 16.56 16.63
C THR A 147 25.30 16.08 15.30
N PHE A 148 26.50 16.56 14.97
CA PHE A 148 27.31 16.10 13.85
C PHE A 148 28.19 14.93 14.30
N ARG A 149 28.27 13.87 13.49
CA ARG A 149 29.07 12.67 13.80
C ARG A 149 29.93 12.26 12.60
N LEU A 150 31.23 12.12 12.80
CA LEU A 150 32.23 11.87 11.77
C LEU A 150 33.13 10.69 12.13
N ASP A 151 33.16 9.65 11.29
CA ASP A 151 34.07 8.51 11.43
C ASP A 151 35.40 8.80 10.71
N MET A 152 36.48 8.82 11.49
CA MET A 152 37.86 9.08 11.04
C MET A 152 38.71 7.80 10.91
N ASN A 153 38.16 6.61 11.17
CA ASN A 153 38.93 5.35 11.22
C ASN A 153 39.64 4.98 9.92
N ASN A 154 39.10 5.43 8.78
CA ASN A 154 39.64 5.10 7.45
C ASN A 154 40.49 6.23 6.84
N LEU A 155 40.76 7.29 7.59
CA LEU A 155 41.58 8.41 7.10
C LEU A 155 43.08 8.13 7.30
N ASN A 156 43.80 7.92 6.20
CA ASN A 156 45.24 7.63 6.21
C ASN A 156 46.14 8.89 6.22
N VAL A 157 45.64 10.00 6.75
CA VAL A 157 46.35 11.29 6.84
C VAL A 157 46.41 11.71 8.31
N SER A 158 47.54 12.24 8.77
CA SER A 158 47.66 12.74 10.14
C SER A 158 46.81 14.00 10.34
N PHE A 159 46.04 14.03 11.42
CA PHE A 159 45.26 15.18 11.87
C PHE A 159 45.33 15.29 13.41
N THR A 160 44.95 16.44 13.96
CA THR A 160 44.80 16.62 15.42
C THR A 160 43.36 16.80 15.87
N THR A 161 42.57 17.62 15.17
CA THR A 161 41.19 17.90 15.57
C THR A 161 40.31 18.15 14.34
N PRO A 162 39.31 17.29 14.08
CA PRO A 162 38.30 17.54 13.06
C PRO A 162 37.32 18.64 13.50
N GLU A 163 36.72 19.28 12.51
CA GLU A 163 35.96 20.52 12.61
C GLU A 163 34.75 20.49 11.69
N VAL A 164 33.63 21.09 12.13
CA VAL A 164 32.41 21.25 11.34
C VAL A 164 32.37 22.66 10.73
N ASN A 165 32.21 22.74 9.41
CA ASN A 165 32.20 24.02 8.69
C ASN A 165 30.99 24.12 7.76
N GLY A 166 30.24 25.20 7.84
CA GLY A 166 29.08 25.39 6.97
C GLY A 166 28.59 26.82 6.90
N THR A 167 27.49 27.02 6.18
CA THR A 167 26.84 28.33 6.05
C THR A 167 26.36 28.89 7.40
N PHE A 168 26.00 28.03 8.36
CA PHE A 168 25.59 28.40 9.72
C PHE A 168 26.70 29.01 10.59
N ASN A 169 27.98 28.75 10.29
CA ASN A 169 29.12 29.31 11.03
C ASN A 169 30.09 30.09 10.14
N GLY A 170 29.66 30.45 8.93
CA GLY A 170 30.44 31.25 7.99
C GLY A 170 31.73 30.56 7.52
N TRP A 171 31.78 29.23 7.48
CA TRP A 171 32.96 28.47 7.03
C TRP A 171 34.25 28.80 7.80
N CYS A 172 34.15 29.06 9.11
CA CYS A 172 35.21 29.73 9.85
C CYS A 172 36.42 28.87 10.24
N GLY A 173 36.40 27.55 10.00
CA GLY A 173 37.46 26.60 10.33
C GLY A 173 37.40 26.17 11.79
N SER A 174 38.25 26.79 12.61
CA SER A 174 38.51 26.34 13.98
C SER A 174 37.45 26.72 15.02
N CYS A 175 36.28 27.23 14.64
CA CYS A 175 35.28 27.64 15.65
C CYS A 175 34.51 26.46 16.22
N TRP A 176 34.23 25.42 15.42
CA TRP A 176 33.40 24.29 15.79
C TRP A 176 34.23 22.99 15.72
N GLN A 177 35.12 22.86 16.70
CA GLN A 177 35.99 21.69 16.86
C GLN A 177 35.20 20.54 17.48
N MET A 178 35.39 19.33 16.94
CA MET A 178 34.70 18.11 17.41
C MET A 178 35.50 17.45 18.54
N THR A 179 34.84 16.57 19.29
CA THR A 179 35.46 15.78 20.36
C THR A 179 35.21 14.29 20.18
N ASP A 180 36.20 13.48 20.51
CA ASP A 180 36.11 12.01 20.60
C ASP A 180 36.29 11.65 22.09
N VAL A 181 35.19 11.42 22.78
CA VAL A 181 35.18 11.27 24.26
C VAL A 181 35.46 9.82 24.68
N ASP A 182 35.05 8.84 23.88
CA ASP A 182 35.20 7.41 24.15
C ASP A 182 36.41 6.77 23.45
N GLY A 183 37.06 7.51 22.54
CA GLY A 183 38.33 7.12 21.91
C GLY A 183 38.15 6.08 20.81
N ASP A 184 36.96 5.99 20.20
CA ASP A 184 36.66 5.08 19.11
C ASP A 184 36.93 5.69 17.72
N ASN A 185 37.44 6.93 17.70
CA ASN A 185 37.75 7.73 16.52
C ASN A 185 36.50 8.12 15.69
N ILE A 186 35.32 8.09 16.33
CA ILE A 186 34.09 8.72 15.89
C ILE A 186 33.94 10.03 16.66
N TRP A 187 34.03 11.13 15.91
CA TRP A 187 34.06 12.47 16.49
C TRP A 187 32.67 13.07 16.47
N GLU A 188 32.28 13.72 17.57
CA GLU A 188 30.97 14.33 17.73
C GLU A 188 31.05 15.83 18.06
N PHE A 189 30.06 16.59 17.60
CA PHE A 189 29.86 17.98 17.99
C PHE A 189 28.38 18.32 18.01
N THR A 190 27.87 18.83 19.14
CA THR A 190 26.47 19.24 19.29
C THR A 190 26.37 20.75 19.49
N THR A 191 25.49 21.40 18.74
CA THR A 191 25.21 22.83 18.90
C THR A 191 23.78 23.19 18.49
N LEU A 192 23.34 24.40 18.83
CA LEU A 192 22.05 24.93 18.40
C LEU A 192 22.15 25.50 16.98
N VAL A 193 21.28 25.02 16.09
CA VAL A 193 21.13 25.52 14.71
C VAL A 193 19.67 25.94 14.50
N ALA A 194 19.46 27.13 13.93
CA ALA A 194 18.13 27.65 13.62
C ALA A 194 17.46 26.81 12.52
N PRO A 195 16.12 26.85 12.37
CA PRO A 195 15.43 26.26 11.24
C PRO A 195 15.93 26.84 9.90
N GLY A 196 16.21 25.97 8.93
CA GLY A 196 16.74 26.37 7.64
C GLY A 196 17.46 25.24 6.90
N GLN A 197 17.89 25.55 5.67
CA GLN A 197 18.72 24.68 4.85
C GLN A 197 20.16 25.20 4.84
N TYR A 198 21.12 24.31 5.07
CA TYR A 198 22.52 24.63 5.24
C TYR A 198 23.41 23.70 4.41
N ASP A 199 24.50 24.26 3.87
CA ASP A 199 25.59 23.48 3.30
C ASP A 199 26.71 23.39 4.33
N PHE A 200 27.35 22.22 4.45
CA PHE A 200 28.46 22.00 5.35
C PHE A 200 29.48 20.98 4.84
N LYS A 201 30.65 20.93 5.45
CA LYS A 201 31.68 19.91 5.26
C LYS A 201 32.52 19.76 6.52
N PHE A 202 33.27 18.66 6.59
CA PHE A 202 34.28 18.47 7.61
C PHE A 202 35.67 18.95 7.14
N SER A 203 36.43 19.54 8.05
CA SER A 203 37.86 19.80 7.90
C SER A 203 38.61 19.31 9.12
N ALA A 204 39.95 19.38 9.10
CA ALA A 204 40.72 19.27 10.33
C ALA A 204 41.92 20.22 10.31
N ASP A 205 42.35 20.59 11.52
CA ASP A 205 43.51 21.43 11.80
C ASP A 205 43.45 22.79 11.07
N ASN A 206 42.33 23.49 11.18
CA ASN A 206 42.06 24.79 10.58
C ASN A 206 42.28 24.81 9.06
N TRP A 207 41.49 23.99 8.36
CA TRP A 207 41.51 23.83 6.89
C TRP A 207 42.81 23.24 6.30
N ASN A 208 43.76 22.76 7.12
CA ASN A 208 44.96 22.07 6.61
C ASN A 208 44.61 20.80 5.84
N ILE A 209 43.60 20.08 6.29
CA ILE A 209 42.92 19.04 5.51
C ILE A 209 41.42 19.33 5.47
N GLN A 210 40.80 18.97 4.36
CA GLN A 210 39.36 19.13 4.15
C GLN A 210 38.83 17.98 3.31
N GLU A 211 37.53 17.73 3.42
CA GLU A 211 36.87 16.76 2.56
C GLU A 211 36.96 17.13 1.07
N ALA A 212 37.07 16.10 0.24
CA ALA A 212 36.99 16.13 -1.22
C ALA A 212 35.82 15.22 -1.64
N LEU A 213 34.60 15.75 -1.51
CA LEU A 213 33.36 14.99 -1.71
C LEU A 213 33.10 14.71 -3.21
N ASP A 214 32.76 13.45 -3.53
CA ASP A 214 32.31 13.04 -4.86
C ASP A 214 30.87 13.50 -5.09
N THR A 215 30.61 14.13 -6.25
CA THR A 215 29.29 14.66 -6.63
C THR A 215 28.22 13.59 -6.84
N ASN A 216 28.60 12.31 -6.93
CA ASN A 216 27.66 11.19 -7.06
C ASN A 216 27.17 10.65 -5.71
N LEU A 217 27.71 11.15 -4.59
CA LEU A 217 27.30 10.74 -3.25
C LEU A 217 25.90 11.28 -2.92
N SER A 218 25.05 10.43 -2.34
CA SER A 218 23.64 10.75 -2.05
C SER A 218 23.44 11.89 -1.05
N CYS A 219 24.42 12.16 -0.21
CA CYS A 219 24.40 13.20 0.83
C CYS A 219 25.08 14.51 0.38
N VAL A 220 25.41 14.66 -0.90
CA VAL A 220 26.21 15.78 -1.41
C VAL A 220 25.39 16.59 -2.43
N ASN A 221 25.33 17.90 -2.20
CA ASN A 221 24.91 18.88 -3.20
C ASN A 221 26.16 19.52 -3.81
N TRP A 222 26.07 19.93 -5.09
CA TRP A 222 27.18 20.60 -5.75
C TRP A 222 26.71 21.75 -6.64
N VAL A 223 27.58 22.74 -6.79
CA VAL A 223 27.38 23.94 -7.63
C VAL A 223 28.59 24.13 -8.52
N LEU A 224 28.35 24.43 -9.80
CA LEU A 224 29.43 24.83 -10.73
C LEU A 224 30.08 26.13 -10.24
N ASP A 225 31.38 26.06 -10.00
CA ASP A 225 32.20 27.21 -9.64
C ASP A 225 33.52 27.14 -10.40
N SER A 226 33.56 27.85 -11.53
CA SER A 226 34.74 27.91 -12.40
C SER A 226 35.94 28.64 -11.78
N THR A 227 35.79 29.24 -10.59
CA THR A 227 36.89 29.85 -9.86
C THR A 227 37.66 28.86 -9.00
N LEU A 228 37.08 27.67 -8.74
CA LEU A 228 37.72 26.59 -8.02
C LEU A 228 38.51 25.67 -8.96
N SER A 229 39.58 25.06 -8.43
CA SER A 229 40.49 24.19 -9.21
C SER A 229 39.80 22.96 -9.80
N LEU A 230 38.73 22.48 -9.18
CA LEU A 230 37.91 21.36 -9.67
C LEU A 230 36.73 21.79 -10.55
N GLY A 231 36.45 23.10 -10.64
CA GLY A 231 35.32 23.66 -11.41
C GLY A 231 33.96 23.54 -10.72
N TYR A 232 33.91 23.01 -9.50
CA TYR A 232 32.69 22.89 -8.69
C TYR A 232 33.00 22.97 -7.20
N ALA A 233 32.00 23.35 -6.41
CA ALA A 233 31.95 23.19 -4.96
C ALA A 233 30.98 22.05 -4.63
N ALA A 234 31.43 21.06 -3.85
CA ALA A 234 30.61 19.96 -3.35
C ALA A 234 30.58 20.00 -1.82
N ASN A 235 29.39 20.03 -1.24
CA ASN A 235 29.16 20.11 0.20
C ASN A 235 28.05 19.13 0.60
N ARG A 236 28.03 18.73 1.87
CA ARG A 236 26.90 18.04 2.48
C ARG A 236 25.77 19.03 2.72
N PHE A 237 24.53 18.57 2.74
CA PHE A 237 23.37 19.40 3.05
C PHE A 237 22.73 18.98 4.38
N LEU A 238 22.16 19.95 5.09
CA LEU A 238 21.43 19.80 6.34
C LEU A 238 20.14 20.63 6.26
N GLU A 239 19.00 20.04 6.64
CA GLU A 239 17.75 20.75 6.82
C GLU A 239 17.29 20.64 8.28
N VAL A 240 17.11 21.78 8.94
CA VAL A 240 16.57 21.87 10.30
C VAL A 240 15.15 22.41 10.21
N ILE A 241 14.17 21.64 10.69
CA ILE A 241 12.74 22.00 10.57
C ILE A 241 12.19 22.40 11.93
N SER A 242 12.03 21.42 12.84
CA SER A 242 11.28 21.66 14.08
C SER A 242 11.62 20.72 15.24
N SER A 243 12.78 20.06 15.23
CA SER A 243 13.22 19.15 16.30
C SER A 243 14.73 19.03 16.35
N ASP A 244 15.26 18.58 17.49
CA ASP A 244 16.66 18.18 17.62
C ASP A 244 17.01 17.08 16.60
N ILE A 245 18.22 17.11 16.05
CA ILE A 245 18.70 16.22 14.99
C ILE A 245 20.02 15.60 15.45
N ILE A 246 20.14 14.29 15.33
CA ILE A 246 21.42 13.59 15.41
C ILE A 246 21.69 13.05 14.01
N LEU A 247 22.67 13.63 13.32
CA LEU A 247 23.04 13.20 11.98
C LEU A 247 23.69 11.82 12.02
N ASP A 248 23.47 10.99 11.00
CA ASP A 248 24.15 9.69 10.90
C ASP A 248 25.67 9.83 10.97
N ILE A 249 26.33 8.78 11.46
CA ILE A 249 27.79 8.69 11.42
C ILE A 249 28.20 8.56 9.95
N VAL A 250 28.98 9.52 9.46
CA VAL A 250 29.49 9.49 8.08
C VAL A 250 31.00 9.25 8.09
N PRO A 251 31.54 8.42 7.18
CA PRO A 251 32.98 8.32 7.01
C PRO A 251 33.52 9.58 6.30
N TRP A 252 34.80 9.90 6.54
CA TRP A 252 35.50 10.95 5.79
C TRP A 252 35.35 10.75 4.27
N ASN A 253 34.91 11.78 3.54
CA ASN A 253 34.59 11.74 2.11
C ASN A 253 33.48 10.75 1.68
N GLY A 254 32.63 10.27 2.58
CA GLY A 254 31.52 9.37 2.24
C GLY A 254 30.21 9.73 2.92
N CYS A 255 29.11 9.07 2.52
CA CYS A 255 27.82 9.21 3.20
C CYS A 255 27.64 8.12 4.24
N ALA A 256 26.72 8.34 5.17
CA ALA A 256 26.25 7.28 6.05
C ALA A 256 25.72 6.13 5.19
N SER A 257 26.13 4.91 5.51
CA SER A 257 25.44 3.73 5.00
C SER A 257 24.02 3.75 5.53
N VAL A 258 23.04 3.47 4.66
CA VAL A 258 21.62 3.35 5.07
C VAL A 258 21.55 2.43 6.28
N ALA A 259 21.00 2.90 7.40
CA ALA A 259 20.82 2.08 8.59
C ALA A 259 19.99 0.85 8.21
N VAL A 260 20.57 -0.34 8.31
CA VAL A 260 19.86 -1.59 8.09
C VAL A 260 18.91 -1.78 9.26
N VAL A 261 17.61 -1.71 9.01
CA VAL A 261 16.58 -2.03 9.99
C VAL A 261 16.09 -3.42 9.64
N ASP A 262 16.51 -4.40 10.46
CA ASP A 262 16.09 -5.78 10.34
C ASP A 262 14.62 -5.94 10.79
N GLY A 263 13.87 -6.75 10.06
CA GLY A 263 12.52 -7.15 10.42
C GLY A 263 11.74 -7.65 9.20
N CYS A 264 10.56 -8.21 9.44
CA CYS A 264 9.71 -8.68 8.35
C CYS A 264 9.31 -7.52 7.41
N THR A 265 9.66 -7.64 6.13
CA THR A 265 9.39 -6.61 5.11
C THR A 265 8.11 -6.88 4.31
N ASP A 266 7.45 -8.03 4.50
CA ASP A 266 6.21 -8.39 3.81
C ASP A 266 4.99 -7.71 4.47
N PRO A 267 4.26 -6.81 3.77
CA PRO A 267 3.09 -6.12 4.33
C PRO A 267 1.88 -7.03 4.59
N THR A 268 1.90 -8.28 4.13
CA THR A 268 0.85 -9.28 4.38
C THR A 268 1.13 -10.16 5.60
N ALA A 269 2.33 -10.07 6.20
CA ALA A 269 2.68 -10.81 7.40
C ALA A 269 2.08 -10.19 8.67
N ASN A 270 1.81 -11.03 9.67
CA ASN A 270 1.26 -10.63 10.97
C ASN A 270 2.19 -9.70 11.76
N ASN A 271 3.50 -9.78 11.51
CA ASN A 271 4.55 -9.01 12.19
C ASN A 271 5.32 -8.08 11.24
N TYR A 272 4.66 -7.60 10.17
CA TYR A 272 5.22 -6.61 9.27
C TYR A 272 5.78 -5.39 10.02
N ASN A 273 7.02 -5.02 9.72
CA ASN A 273 7.65 -3.82 10.24
C ASN A 273 7.87 -2.81 9.10
N SER A 274 7.07 -1.74 9.08
CA SER A 274 7.18 -0.68 8.06
C SER A 274 8.48 0.12 8.11
N SER A 275 9.25 0.02 9.19
CA SER A 275 10.59 0.61 9.28
C SER A 275 11.70 -0.32 8.80
N ALA A 276 11.42 -1.63 8.64
CA ALA A 276 12.40 -2.59 8.18
C ALA A 276 12.73 -2.36 6.70
N ASN A 277 14.02 -2.39 6.39
CA ASN A 277 14.54 -2.31 5.02
C ASN A 277 15.42 -3.51 4.64
N ASN A 278 15.52 -4.48 5.55
CA ASN A 278 16.16 -5.77 5.33
C ASN A 278 15.33 -6.87 5.99
N ASP A 279 14.96 -7.88 5.21
CA ASP A 279 14.19 -9.02 5.70
C ASP A 279 15.10 -9.95 6.52
N ASP A 280 14.76 -10.12 7.80
CA ASP A 280 15.47 -10.99 8.73
C ASP A 280 14.90 -12.42 8.77
N GLY A 281 13.89 -12.72 7.94
CA GLY A 281 13.21 -14.01 7.91
C GLY A 281 12.27 -14.24 9.09
N SER A 282 11.96 -13.20 9.88
CA SER A 282 11.06 -13.30 11.04
C SER A 282 9.58 -13.33 10.68
N CYS A 283 9.20 -13.19 9.41
CA CYS A 283 7.81 -13.10 8.99
C CYS A 283 6.97 -14.28 9.51
N THR A 284 5.77 -13.97 9.99
CA THR A 284 4.77 -14.92 10.47
C THR A 284 3.46 -14.70 9.74
N TYR A 285 2.75 -15.79 9.46
CA TYR A 285 1.48 -15.76 8.74
C TYR A 285 0.45 -16.66 9.42
N ASP A 286 -0.80 -16.25 9.35
CA ASP A 286 -1.92 -17.10 9.76
C ASP A 286 -2.06 -18.29 8.80
N VAL A 287 -2.15 -19.48 9.38
CA VAL A 287 -2.40 -20.74 8.68
C VAL A 287 -3.62 -21.39 9.30
N THR A 288 -4.64 -21.63 8.49
CA THR A 288 -5.80 -22.42 8.89
C THR A 288 -5.57 -23.86 8.47
N PHE A 289 -5.40 -24.75 9.44
CA PHE A 289 -5.44 -26.18 9.17
C PHE A 289 -6.89 -26.64 9.12
N THR A 290 -7.26 -27.36 8.07
CA THR A 290 -8.59 -27.96 7.95
C THR A 290 -8.45 -29.42 7.55
N VAL A 291 -9.14 -30.32 8.27
CA VAL A 291 -9.16 -31.75 7.99
C VAL A 291 -10.58 -32.31 7.97
N ASP A 292 -10.93 -32.97 6.88
CA ASP A 292 -12.19 -33.69 6.71
C ASP A 292 -12.08 -35.11 7.29
N MET A 293 -12.94 -35.40 8.27
CA MET A 293 -13.02 -36.69 8.96
C MET A 293 -14.14 -37.60 8.46
N ASN A 294 -15.00 -37.13 7.55
CA ASN A 294 -16.21 -37.85 7.14
C ASN A 294 -15.93 -39.22 6.52
N CYS A 295 -14.77 -39.38 5.86
CA CYS A 295 -14.34 -40.64 5.26
C CYS A 295 -13.47 -41.51 6.20
N SER A 296 -13.12 -41.03 7.39
CA SER A 296 -12.17 -41.73 8.28
C SER A 296 -12.74 -43.00 8.92
N GLY A 297 -14.07 -43.07 9.09
CA GLY A 297 -14.72 -44.12 9.88
C GLY A 297 -14.41 -44.09 11.38
N LEU A 298 -13.73 -43.02 11.86
CA LEU A 298 -13.35 -42.84 13.25
C LEU A 298 -14.37 -41.98 13.99
N THR A 299 -14.49 -42.19 15.31
CA THR A 299 -15.21 -41.30 16.21
C THR A 299 -14.21 -40.73 17.20
N VAL A 300 -13.97 -39.42 17.13
CA VAL A 300 -12.93 -38.73 17.89
C VAL A 300 -13.53 -37.54 18.65
N ASN A 301 -12.91 -37.13 19.76
CA ASN A 301 -13.36 -36.01 20.59
C ASN A 301 -12.45 -34.78 20.46
N SER A 302 -11.20 -34.96 20.06
CA SER A 302 -10.28 -33.87 19.73
C SER A 302 -9.38 -34.23 18.56
N ILE A 303 -9.00 -33.22 17.79
CA ILE A 303 -8.02 -33.32 16.70
C ILE A 303 -7.00 -32.21 16.87
N ALA A 304 -5.74 -32.49 16.56
CA ALA A 304 -4.71 -31.47 16.44
C ALA A 304 -3.79 -31.75 15.25
N ALA A 305 -3.32 -30.69 14.59
CA ALA A 305 -2.12 -30.78 13.77
C ALA A 305 -0.89 -30.87 14.69
N THR A 306 0.16 -31.58 14.26
CA THR A 306 1.39 -31.73 15.04
C THR A 306 2.55 -32.13 14.14
N GLY A 307 3.77 -31.74 14.49
CA GLY A 307 4.96 -31.98 13.69
C GLY A 307 6.28 -31.77 14.45
N PRO A 308 7.41 -31.73 13.75
CA PRO A 308 8.70 -31.43 14.37
C PRO A 308 8.75 -30.07 15.08
N SER A 309 7.99 -29.09 14.56
CA SER A 309 7.91 -27.70 15.07
C SER A 309 7.37 -27.60 16.50
N ASP A 310 6.47 -28.50 16.89
CA ASP A 310 5.91 -28.59 18.24
C ASP A 310 6.37 -29.84 18.99
N ASN A 311 7.42 -30.51 18.49
CA ASN A 311 7.97 -31.72 19.06
C ASN A 311 6.92 -32.84 19.23
N TRP A 312 6.03 -32.98 18.23
CA TRP A 312 4.99 -34.02 18.15
C TRP A 312 4.04 -34.01 19.36
N SER A 313 3.61 -32.82 19.80
CA SER A 313 2.87 -32.65 21.05
C SER A 313 1.44 -33.21 21.02
N CYS A 314 0.80 -33.25 19.85
CA CYS A 314 -0.64 -33.50 19.68
C CYS A 314 -1.56 -32.59 20.53
N ASN A 315 -1.09 -31.42 20.93
CA ASN A 315 -1.83 -30.49 21.78
C ASN A 315 -1.58 -29.01 21.45
N SER A 316 -0.64 -28.69 20.56
CA SER A 316 -0.30 -27.30 20.23
C SER A 316 -1.28 -26.68 19.24
N TYR A 317 -1.68 -27.43 18.20
CA TYR A 317 -2.53 -26.93 17.11
C TYR A 317 -3.89 -27.64 17.09
N VAL A 318 -4.66 -27.50 18.18
CA VAL A 318 -5.98 -28.13 18.39
C VAL A 318 -7.10 -27.54 17.53
N LEU A 319 -7.71 -28.37 16.71
CA LEU A 319 -8.81 -28.00 15.81
C LEU A 319 -10.17 -28.15 16.48
N SER A 320 -11.18 -27.48 15.91
CA SER A 320 -12.58 -27.56 16.33
C SER A 320 -13.52 -27.77 15.15
N ASP A 321 -14.55 -28.59 15.35
CA ASP A 321 -15.69 -28.73 14.44
C ASP A 321 -16.90 -28.02 15.08
N ASN A 322 -17.04 -26.72 14.81
CA ASN A 322 -18.06 -25.88 15.45
C ASN A 322 -19.44 -25.99 14.77
N ASN A 323 -19.48 -26.39 13.50
CA ASN A 323 -20.69 -26.50 12.69
C ASN A 323 -21.22 -27.95 12.61
N LEU A 324 -20.49 -28.92 13.15
CA LEU A 324 -20.82 -30.35 13.25
C LEU A 324 -20.97 -31.01 11.86
N ASP A 325 -20.16 -30.59 10.88
CA ASP A 325 -20.15 -31.16 9.54
C ASP A 325 -19.05 -32.24 9.35
N GLY A 326 -18.29 -32.54 10.40
CA GLY A 326 -17.20 -33.50 10.36
C GLY A 326 -15.89 -32.94 9.78
N VAL A 327 -15.83 -31.65 9.46
CA VAL A 327 -14.64 -30.93 9.03
C VAL A 327 -14.11 -30.10 10.20
N TRP A 328 -12.88 -30.37 10.60
CA TRP A 328 -12.26 -29.74 11.76
C TRP A 328 -11.29 -28.66 11.31
N GLU A 329 -11.36 -27.48 11.93
CA GLU A 329 -10.52 -26.33 11.57
C GLU A 329 -9.87 -25.62 12.77
N GLY A 330 -8.72 -24.98 12.52
CA GLY A 330 -8.03 -24.15 13.50
C GLY A 330 -6.95 -23.26 12.85
N THR A 331 -6.87 -21.99 13.27
CA THR A 331 -5.95 -20.99 12.70
C THR A 331 -4.83 -20.62 13.67
N TYR A 332 -3.59 -20.62 13.18
CA TYR A 332 -2.38 -20.32 13.96
C TYR A 332 -1.40 -19.44 13.20
N SER A 333 -0.73 -18.54 13.92
CA SER A 333 0.37 -17.75 13.37
C SER A 333 1.67 -18.57 13.39
N LEU A 334 2.19 -18.88 12.20
CA LEU A 334 3.39 -19.73 12.01
C LEU A 334 4.51 -18.95 11.32
N PRO A 335 5.79 -19.24 11.61
CA PRO A 335 6.93 -18.68 10.89
C PRO A 335 6.91 -19.06 9.41
N ALA A 336 7.35 -18.15 8.55
CA ALA A 336 7.52 -18.37 7.13
C ALA A 336 8.45 -19.56 6.84
N GLY A 337 8.14 -20.32 5.78
CA GLY A 337 8.94 -21.47 5.35
C GLY A 337 8.15 -22.78 5.31
N ASN A 338 8.87 -23.89 5.26
CA ASN A 338 8.25 -25.21 5.20
C ASN A 338 7.76 -25.63 6.59
N PHE A 339 6.51 -26.06 6.67
CA PHE A 339 5.92 -26.62 7.89
C PHE A 339 5.49 -28.05 7.63
N GLU A 340 6.16 -28.98 8.30
CA GLU A 340 5.88 -30.43 8.26
C GLU A 340 4.92 -30.80 9.39
N TYR A 341 3.89 -31.60 9.08
CA TYR A 341 2.86 -31.99 10.06
C TYR A 341 2.13 -33.28 9.69
N ILE A 342 1.39 -33.81 10.67
CA ILE A 342 0.32 -34.80 10.52
C ILE A 342 -0.83 -34.41 11.46
N TYR A 343 -1.99 -35.04 11.28
CA TYR A 343 -3.08 -35.00 12.24
C TYR A 343 -3.02 -36.16 13.23
N CYS A 344 -3.30 -35.83 14.49
CA CYS A 344 -3.51 -36.77 15.56
C CYS A 344 -4.87 -36.50 16.22
N ALA A 345 -5.44 -37.51 16.86
CA ALA A 345 -6.71 -37.36 17.57
C ALA A 345 -6.67 -37.98 18.97
N ASP A 346 -7.47 -37.41 19.88
CA ASP A 346 -7.66 -37.87 21.26
C ASP A 346 -6.33 -38.10 22.00
N GLY A 347 -5.36 -37.18 21.84
CA GLY A 347 -4.06 -37.25 22.53
C GLY A 347 -3.23 -38.48 22.14
N TRP A 348 -3.11 -38.74 20.83
CA TRP A 348 -2.44 -39.90 20.20
C TRP A 348 -3.19 -41.24 20.26
N ALA A 349 -4.45 -41.28 20.70
CA ALA A 349 -5.24 -42.51 20.57
C ALA A 349 -5.46 -42.88 19.09
N GLN A 350 -5.48 -41.89 18.19
CA GLN A 350 -5.42 -42.08 16.74
C GLN A 350 -4.34 -41.17 16.13
N SER A 351 -3.78 -41.62 15.01
CA SER A 351 -2.83 -40.86 14.18
C SER A 351 -3.07 -41.21 12.72
N GLU A 352 -3.04 -40.21 11.84
CA GLU A 352 -3.23 -40.45 10.41
C GLU A 352 -1.99 -41.05 9.72
N ALA A 353 -0.81 -41.03 10.36
CA ALA A 353 0.46 -41.38 9.72
C ALA A 353 0.47 -42.77 9.06
N THR A 354 -0.10 -43.77 9.74
CA THR A 354 -0.22 -45.13 9.18
C THR A 354 -1.17 -45.15 7.98
N SER A 355 -2.27 -44.40 8.04
CA SER A 355 -3.26 -44.33 6.96
C SER A 355 -2.66 -43.64 5.73
N LEU A 356 -1.95 -42.54 5.91
CA LEU A 356 -1.22 -41.82 4.86
C LEU A 356 -0.22 -42.74 4.13
N LEU A 357 0.60 -43.46 4.90
CA LEU A 357 1.58 -44.39 4.33
C LEU A 357 0.91 -45.52 3.54
N ASN A 358 -0.17 -46.10 4.08
CA ASN A 358 -0.93 -47.16 3.41
C ASN A 358 -1.59 -46.64 2.12
N ASN A 359 -2.19 -45.45 2.16
CA ASN A 359 -2.81 -44.83 0.99
C ASN A 359 -1.77 -44.63 -0.11
N GLY A 360 -0.69 -43.89 0.16
CA GLY A 360 0.33 -43.61 -0.86
C GLY A 360 0.97 -44.88 -1.43
N THR A 361 1.15 -45.91 -0.60
CA THR A 361 1.66 -47.22 -1.06
C THR A 361 0.67 -47.93 -2.00
N ALA A 362 -0.63 -47.81 -1.75
CA ALA A 362 -1.67 -48.46 -2.53
C ALA A 362 -2.05 -47.68 -3.80
N SER A 363 -2.17 -46.35 -3.70
CA SER A 363 -2.60 -45.45 -4.78
C SER A 363 -1.44 -44.97 -5.65
N GLY A 364 -0.22 -44.91 -5.10
CA GLY A 364 0.92 -44.22 -5.69
C GLY A 364 0.86 -42.70 -5.57
N ASP A 365 -0.17 -42.15 -4.90
CA ASP A 365 -0.33 -40.72 -4.67
C ASP A 365 0.39 -40.28 -3.38
N TRP A 366 1.39 -39.43 -3.55
CA TRP A 366 2.17 -38.84 -2.46
C TRP A 366 2.08 -37.31 -2.47
N SER A 367 1.10 -36.75 -3.19
CA SER A 367 0.99 -35.30 -3.45
C SER A 367 0.82 -34.49 -2.16
N CYS A 368 0.09 -35.01 -1.18
CA CYS A 368 -0.08 -34.39 0.13
C CYS A 368 0.98 -34.81 1.16
N THR A 369 1.84 -35.78 0.85
CA THR A 369 2.88 -36.31 1.76
C THR A 369 4.29 -36.26 1.15
N PRO A 370 4.79 -35.06 0.78
CA PRO A 370 6.10 -34.92 0.16
C PRO A 370 7.26 -35.25 1.11
N VAL A 371 7.03 -35.29 2.43
CA VAL A 371 8.02 -35.68 3.44
C VAL A 371 7.78 -37.13 3.82
N THR A 372 8.36 -38.05 3.04
CA THR A 372 8.14 -39.50 3.16
C THR A 372 9.39 -40.27 2.78
N ASP A 373 9.60 -41.43 3.39
CA ASP A 373 10.58 -42.44 2.95
C ASP A 373 9.93 -43.61 2.18
N TYR A 374 8.63 -43.52 1.94
CA TYR A 374 7.80 -44.53 1.27
C TYR A 374 7.71 -45.88 2.01
N TRP A 375 8.14 -45.95 3.28
CA TRP A 375 8.19 -47.21 4.02
C TRP A 375 7.82 -47.12 5.50
N SER A 376 8.33 -46.14 6.22
CA SER A 376 8.18 -46.02 7.67
C SER A 376 7.42 -44.77 8.11
N PHE A 377 7.37 -43.72 7.30
CA PHE A 377 6.58 -42.54 7.58
C PHE A 377 6.15 -41.81 6.31
N ALA A 378 5.08 -41.03 6.42
CA ALA A 378 4.59 -40.12 5.41
C ALA A 378 3.93 -38.93 6.10
N ASN A 379 4.52 -37.74 5.93
CA ASN A 379 4.11 -36.51 6.60
C ASN A 379 3.71 -35.45 5.57
N ARG A 380 2.74 -34.63 5.94
CA ARG A 380 2.28 -33.50 5.14
C ARG A 380 3.27 -32.35 5.23
N GLN A 381 3.33 -31.52 4.19
CA GLN A 381 4.13 -30.29 4.19
C GLN A 381 3.40 -29.17 3.47
N ILE A 382 3.39 -27.99 4.07
CA ILE A 382 2.98 -26.73 3.44
C ILE A 382 4.15 -25.76 3.38
N VAL A 383 4.06 -24.78 2.48
CA VAL A 383 4.86 -23.56 2.54
C VAL A 383 3.99 -22.49 3.19
N VAL A 384 4.37 -22.03 4.38
CA VAL A 384 3.61 -21.05 5.15
C VAL A 384 3.57 -19.72 4.40
N GLY A 385 2.36 -19.24 4.11
CA GLY A 385 2.09 -17.95 3.50
C GLY A 385 0.60 -17.68 3.39
N ALA A 386 -0.02 -17.17 4.46
CA ALA A 386 -1.45 -16.84 4.56
C ALA A 386 -2.37 -17.83 3.81
N ILE A 387 -2.37 -19.10 4.25
CA ILE A 387 -3.07 -20.20 3.57
C ILE A 387 -4.12 -20.87 4.46
N SER A 388 -5.09 -21.51 3.80
CA SER A 388 -5.96 -22.52 4.41
C SER A 388 -5.69 -23.86 3.74
N THR A 389 -5.47 -24.91 4.52
CA THR A 389 -5.40 -26.29 3.99
C THR A 389 -6.81 -26.86 3.84
N LEU A 390 -6.96 -27.91 3.06
CA LEU A 390 -8.16 -28.76 3.06
C LEU A 390 -7.69 -30.19 2.87
N ASP A 391 -7.35 -30.82 3.99
CA ASP A 391 -6.84 -32.18 4.03
C ASP A 391 -8.00 -33.17 4.25
N THR A 392 -7.81 -34.41 3.82
CA THR A 392 -8.68 -35.54 4.20
C THR A 392 -7.89 -36.48 5.08
N TRP A 393 -8.47 -36.89 6.22
CA TRP A 393 -7.75 -37.74 7.18
C TRP A 393 -7.18 -39.00 6.52
N GLY A 394 -5.85 -39.16 6.57
CA GLY A 394 -5.19 -40.35 6.04
C GLY A 394 -5.18 -40.49 4.52
N ASP A 395 -5.61 -39.47 3.77
CA ASP A 395 -5.68 -39.49 2.30
C ASP A 395 -5.18 -38.17 1.69
N CYS A 396 -4.70 -38.25 0.44
CA CYS A 396 -4.36 -37.10 -0.38
C CYS A 396 -5.49 -36.70 -1.33
N ALA A 397 -6.40 -37.62 -1.62
CA ALA A 397 -7.61 -37.31 -2.36
C ALA A 397 -8.68 -36.71 -1.43
N PRO A 398 -9.51 -35.79 -1.92
CA PRO A 398 -10.63 -35.27 -1.14
C PRO A 398 -11.59 -36.39 -0.77
N CYS A 399 -12.20 -36.29 0.41
CA CYS A 399 -13.31 -37.14 0.81
C CYS A 399 -14.48 -36.94 -0.17
N ALA A 400 -14.57 -37.80 -1.18
CA ALA A 400 -15.69 -37.81 -2.11
C ALA A 400 -16.92 -38.30 -1.35
N SER A 401 -17.72 -37.37 -0.83
CA SER A 401 -19.06 -37.67 -0.37
C SER A 401 -19.81 -38.29 -1.56
N THR A 402 -20.28 -39.52 -1.38
CA THR A 402 -21.18 -40.15 -2.34
C THR A 402 -22.51 -39.40 -2.25
N ILE A 403 -22.74 -38.48 -3.17
CA ILE A 403 -24.00 -37.74 -3.28
C ILE A 403 -24.93 -38.62 -4.11
N PHE A 404 -25.92 -39.19 -3.45
CA PHE A 404 -26.96 -40.00 -4.07
C PHE A 404 -28.00 -39.08 -4.74
N GLY A 405 -28.32 -39.35 -6.00
CA GLY A 405 -29.34 -38.62 -6.74
C GLY A 405 -29.36 -39.04 -8.21
N CYS A 406 -30.31 -38.51 -8.99
CA CYS A 406 -30.40 -38.86 -10.40
C CYS A 406 -29.19 -38.31 -11.19
N THR A 407 -28.39 -39.19 -11.78
CA THR A 407 -27.20 -38.80 -12.57
C THR A 407 -27.49 -38.63 -14.06
N ASP A 408 -28.69 -38.98 -14.53
CA ASP A 408 -29.09 -38.85 -15.93
C ASP A 408 -29.56 -37.43 -16.25
N SER A 409 -28.78 -36.70 -17.05
CA SER A 409 -29.09 -35.33 -17.50
C SER A 409 -30.40 -35.17 -18.29
N THR A 410 -31.00 -36.28 -18.75
CA THR A 410 -32.27 -36.29 -19.47
C THR A 410 -33.49 -36.43 -18.54
N ALA A 411 -33.27 -36.77 -17.27
CA ALA A 411 -34.34 -36.84 -16.28
C ALA A 411 -34.76 -35.45 -15.79
N THR A 412 -36.04 -35.31 -15.45
CA THR A 412 -36.62 -34.05 -14.93
C THR A 412 -36.12 -33.67 -13.54
N ASN A 413 -35.55 -34.61 -12.79
CA ASN A 413 -34.95 -34.42 -11.47
C ASN A 413 -33.45 -34.72 -11.47
N TYR A 414 -32.77 -34.56 -12.62
CA TYR A 414 -31.32 -34.62 -12.69
C TYR A 414 -30.67 -33.74 -11.60
N ASP A 415 -29.77 -34.33 -10.81
CA ASP A 415 -28.96 -33.62 -9.83
C ASP A 415 -27.51 -33.57 -10.33
N PRO A 416 -27.02 -32.39 -10.75
CA PRO A 416 -25.64 -32.25 -11.24
C PRO A 416 -24.58 -32.44 -10.15
N THR A 417 -24.96 -32.52 -8.86
CA THR A 417 -24.06 -32.80 -7.75
C THR A 417 -24.00 -34.29 -7.39
N ALA A 418 -24.93 -35.11 -7.89
CA ALA A 418 -24.95 -36.54 -7.62
C ALA A 418 -23.75 -37.25 -8.27
N THR A 419 -23.04 -38.03 -7.45
CA THR A 419 -21.91 -38.87 -7.87
C THR A 419 -22.28 -40.35 -7.99
N VAL A 420 -23.45 -40.75 -7.48
CA VAL A 420 -23.99 -42.12 -7.53
C VAL A 420 -25.49 -42.08 -7.85
N ASP A 421 -25.93 -42.81 -8.88
CA ASP A 421 -27.36 -42.95 -9.20
C ASP A 421 -28.08 -43.77 -8.11
N ASP A 422 -29.11 -43.17 -7.52
CA ASP A 422 -29.96 -43.80 -6.50
C ASP A 422 -31.25 -44.39 -7.08
N GLY A 423 -31.43 -44.34 -8.40
CA GLY A 423 -32.61 -44.83 -9.10
C GLY A 423 -33.81 -43.89 -9.00
N SER A 424 -33.63 -42.65 -8.54
CA SER A 424 -34.71 -41.67 -8.39
C SER A 424 -35.11 -40.96 -9.68
N CYS A 425 -34.43 -41.20 -10.82
CA CYS A 425 -34.67 -40.49 -12.08
C CYS A 425 -36.14 -40.54 -12.56
N LEU A 426 -36.71 -39.35 -12.83
CA LEU A 426 -38.08 -39.14 -13.28
C LEU A 426 -38.08 -38.70 -14.75
N TYR A 427 -38.73 -39.49 -15.60
CA TYR A 427 -38.90 -39.19 -17.03
C TYR A 427 -40.35 -38.82 -17.35
N SER A 428 -40.55 -38.03 -18.40
CA SER A 428 -41.90 -37.69 -18.89
C SER A 428 -42.69 -38.97 -19.17
N SER A 429 -43.90 -39.08 -18.61
CA SER A 429 -44.78 -40.24 -18.82
C SER A 429 -45.43 -40.26 -20.19
N VAL A 430 -45.28 -39.21 -21.01
CA VAL A 430 -45.84 -39.12 -22.36
C VAL A 430 -44.75 -38.67 -23.33
N LEU A 431 -44.65 -39.37 -24.47
CA LEU A 431 -43.81 -38.98 -25.61
C LEU A 431 -44.70 -38.51 -26.75
N THR A 432 -44.40 -37.32 -27.29
CA THR A 432 -44.96 -36.86 -28.56
C THR A 432 -43.86 -36.75 -29.62
N VAL A 433 -44.13 -37.30 -30.80
CA VAL A 433 -43.28 -37.15 -31.99
C VAL A 433 -44.07 -36.36 -33.01
N THR A 434 -43.64 -35.13 -33.30
CA THR A 434 -44.29 -34.25 -34.28
C THR A 434 -43.45 -34.18 -35.54
N THR A 435 -44.05 -34.56 -36.67
CA THR A 435 -43.38 -34.54 -37.97
C THR A 435 -43.99 -33.51 -38.90
N THR A 436 -43.16 -32.78 -39.63
CA THR A 436 -43.58 -31.89 -40.70
C THR A 436 -43.56 -32.62 -42.03
N VAL A 437 -44.65 -32.52 -42.80
CA VAL A 437 -44.71 -33.04 -44.17
C VAL A 437 -44.93 -31.88 -45.13
N CYS A 438 -43.93 -31.60 -45.98
CA CYS A 438 -43.94 -30.40 -46.84
C CYS A 438 -44.92 -30.48 -48.03
N ASN A 439 -45.36 -31.69 -48.39
CA ASN A 439 -46.38 -31.93 -49.40
C ASN A 439 -47.71 -32.31 -48.73
N SER A 440 -48.83 -32.18 -49.45
CA SER A 440 -50.10 -32.69 -48.95
C SER A 440 -50.02 -34.19 -48.68
N ALA A 441 -50.33 -34.61 -47.45
CA ALA A 441 -50.45 -36.01 -47.06
C ALA A 441 -51.89 -36.31 -46.64
N SER A 442 -52.34 -37.54 -46.87
CA SER A 442 -53.63 -38.05 -46.38
C SER A 442 -53.50 -38.96 -45.16
N SER A 443 -52.33 -39.56 -44.97
CA SER A 443 -51.99 -40.38 -43.80
C SER A 443 -50.50 -40.32 -43.53
N VAL A 444 -50.14 -40.20 -42.24
CA VAL A 444 -48.78 -40.30 -41.76
C VAL A 444 -48.72 -41.37 -40.68
N MET A 445 -47.88 -42.38 -40.90
CA MET A 445 -47.67 -43.52 -40.01
C MET A 445 -46.21 -43.64 -39.62
N MET A 446 -45.93 -44.52 -38.68
CA MET A 446 -44.57 -44.85 -38.25
C MET A 446 -44.33 -46.35 -38.36
N THR A 447 -43.12 -46.76 -38.69
CA THR A 447 -42.67 -48.15 -38.67
C THR A 447 -41.27 -48.26 -38.07
N GLY A 448 -40.80 -49.47 -37.81
CA GLY A 448 -39.59 -49.72 -37.02
C GLY A 448 -39.52 -51.18 -36.55
N PRO A 449 -38.49 -51.57 -35.79
CA PRO A 449 -38.32 -52.93 -35.30
C PRO A 449 -39.53 -53.44 -34.50
N TRP A 450 -40.20 -52.56 -33.75
CA TRP A 450 -41.39 -52.91 -32.94
C TRP A 450 -42.60 -53.32 -33.78
N TRP A 451 -42.62 -52.91 -35.05
CA TRP A 451 -43.67 -53.24 -36.01
C TRP A 451 -43.15 -54.15 -37.13
N ASN A 452 -42.02 -54.84 -36.90
CA ASN A 452 -41.34 -55.70 -37.88
C ASN A 452 -41.06 -55.00 -39.22
N TRP A 453 -40.87 -53.67 -39.21
CA TRP A 453 -40.73 -52.85 -40.41
C TRP A 453 -41.91 -52.94 -41.40
N ASP A 454 -43.12 -53.33 -40.93
CA ASP A 454 -44.34 -53.25 -41.74
C ASP A 454 -44.77 -51.78 -41.89
N PRO A 455 -44.85 -51.23 -43.12
CA PRO A 455 -45.26 -49.84 -43.33
C PRO A 455 -46.65 -49.49 -42.81
N ASN A 456 -47.51 -50.50 -42.60
CA ASN A 456 -48.88 -50.33 -42.06
C ASN A 456 -49.01 -50.86 -40.62
N GLY A 457 -47.91 -51.35 -40.02
CA GLY A 457 -47.95 -52.05 -38.74
C GLY A 457 -47.94 -51.13 -37.52
N GLY A 458 -47.49 -49.89 -37.65
CA GLY A 458 -47.34 -48.95 -36.55
C GLY A 458 -48.46 -47.91 -36.40
N PRO A 459 -48.29 -46.96 -35.46
CA PRO A 459 -49.32 -45.98 -35.14
C PRO A 459 -49.55 -44.99 -36.29
N VAL A 460 -50.77 -44.44 -36.34
CA VAL A 460 -51.16 -43.35 -37.24
C VAL A 460 -51.08 -42.04 -36.47
N ALA A 461 -50.44 -41.02 -37.04
CA ALA A 461 -50.37 -39.69 -36.47
C ALA A 461 -51.69 -38.91 -36.64
N VAL A 462 -51.92 -37.95 -35.75
CA VAL A 462 -53.02 -36.99 -35.84
C VAL A 462 -52.58 -35.80 -36.69
N ASP A 463 -53.39 -35.41 -37.68
CA ASP A 463 -53.18 -34.19 -38.49
C ASP A 463 -53.48 -32.93 -37.67
N ASN A 464 -52.53 -32.01 -37.57
CA ASN A 464 -52.67 -30.75 -36.86
C ASN A 464 -53.23 -29.61 -37.74
N GLY A 465 -53.48 -29.86 -39.03
CA GLY A 465 -54.10 -28.90 -39.97
C GLY A 465 -53.17 -27.79 -40.46
N ASN A 466 -51.88 -27.86 -40.15
CA ASN A 466 -50.86 -26.88 -40.54
C ASN A 466 -49.65 -27.52 -41.27
N GLY A 467 -49.80 -28.77 -41.73
CA GLY A 467 -48.73 -29.54 -42.36
C GLY A 467 -47.87 -30.33 -41.37
N THR A 468 -48.19 -30.31 -40.07
CA THR A 468 -47.55 -31.20 -39.09
C THR A 468 -48.51 -32.29 -38.60
N TRP A 469 -47.92 -33.42 -38.20
CA TRP A 469 -48.60 -34.63 -37.77
C TRP A 469 -47.98 -35.14 -36.48
N THR A 470 -48.79 -35.52 -35.49
CA THR A 470 -48.30 -35.89 -34.15
C THR A 470 -48.65 -37.34 -33.79
N PHE A 471 -47.63 -38.11 -33.40
CA PHE A 471 -47.76 -39.39 -32.70
C PHE A 471 -47.71 -39.16 -31.20
N THR A 472 -48.55 -39.85 -30.43
CA THR A 472 -48.55 -39.80 -28.97
C THR A 472 -48.40 -41.21 -28.39
N PHE A 473 -47.40 -41.39 -27.54
CA PHE A 473 -47.17 -42.60 -26.74
C PHE A 473 -47.44 -42.28 -25.28
N ASP A 474 -48.52 -42.85 -24.75
CA ASP A 474 -48.94 -42.71 -23.35
C ASP A 474 -49.28 -44.11 -22.79
N PRO A 475 -48.43 -44.70 -21.93
CA PRO A 475 -47.18 -44.11 -21.43
C PRO A 475 -46.07 -44.03 -22.49
N ALA A 476 -45.09 -43.16 -22.26
CA ALA A 476 -43.87 -43.10 -23.07
C ALA A 476 -43.16 -44.46 -23.10
N PRO A 477 -42.49 -44.83 -24.20
CA PRO A 477 -41.80 -46.11 -24.27
C PRO A 477 -40.64 -46.21 -23.26
N THR A 478 -40.43 -47.41 -22.71
CA THR A 478 -39.38 -47.69 -21.71
C THR A 478 -38.07 -48.18 -22.33
N ALA A 479 -37.96 -48.17 -23.65
CA ALA A 479 -36.78 -48.58 -24.40
C ALA A 479 -36.60 -47.67 -25.61
N ASP A 480 -35.35 -47.55 -26.08
CA ASP A 480 -35.02 -46.73 -27.25
C ASP A 480 -35.83 -47.19 -28.46
N MET A 481 -36.37 -46.21 -29.18
CA MET A 481 -37.25 -46.43 -30.31
C MET A 481 -36.53 -46.06 -31.59
N GLU A 482 -36.18 -47.07 -32.36
CA GLU A 482 -35.76 -46.91 -33.75
C GLU A 482 -37.00 -46.85 -34.65
N TYR A 483 -37.07 -45.86 -35.55
CA TYR A 483 -38.24 -45.67 -36.38
C TYR A 483 -37.96 -45.01 -37.73
N LEU A 484 -38.92 -45.19 -38.64
CA LEU A 484 -39.06 -44.51 -39.91
C LEU A 484 -40.50 -44.02 -40.08
N LEU A 485 -40.67 -42.88 -40.74
CA LEU A 485 -41.97 -42.32 -41.09
C LEU A 485 -42.50 -42.95 -42.40
N VAL A 486 -43.82 -43.08 -42.51
CA VAL A 486 -44.51 -43.58 -43.71
C VAL A 486 -45.60 -42.58 -44.08
N VAL A 487 -45.46 -41.93 -45.23
CA VAL A 487 -46.42 -40.93 -45.72
C VAL A 487 -47.16 -41.50 -46.91
N ASP A 488 -48.49 -41.58 -46.82
CA ASP A 488 -49.37 -42.13 -47.87
C ASP A 488 -48.91 -43.51 -48.41
N GLY A 489 -48.40 -44.36 -47.52
CA GLY A 489 -47.88 -45.69 -47.83
C GLY A 489 -46.44 -45.73 -48.35
N VAL A 490 -45.77 -44.57 -48.45
CA VAL A 490 -44.36 -44.45 -48.84
C VAL A 490 -43.50 -44.33 -47.59
N GLN A 491 -42.77 -45.39 -47.25
CA GLN A 491 -41.78 -45.37 -46.19
C GLN A 491 -40.63 -44.42 -46.54
N GLU A 492 -40.17 -43.65 -45.57
CA GLU A 492 -39.06 -42.72 -45.75
C GLU A 492 -37.75 -43.47 -46.05
N ASP A 493 -36.91 -42.84 -46.88
CA ASP A 493 -35.55 -43.30 -47.20
C ASP A 493 -34.57 -42.18 -46.85
N LEU A 494 -33.95 -42.29 -45.67
CA LEU A 494 -33.02 -41.28 -45.17
C LEU A 494 -31.61 -41.44 -45.73
N VAL A 495 -31.26 -42.58 -46.33
CA VAL A 495 -29.98 -42.73 -47.04
C VAL A 495 -29.98 -41.83 -48.26
N ALA A 496 -31.07 -41.85 -49.04
CA ALA A 496 -31.22 -40.99 -50.21
C ALA A 496 -31.26 -39.50 -49.83
N ALA A 497 -31.97 -39.15 -48.76
CA ALA A 497 -32.06 -37.78 -48.27
C ALA A 497 -30.70 -37.23 -47.81
N ASN A 498 -29.98 -38.00 -46.99
CA ASN A 498 -28.72 -37.55 -46.39
C ASN A 498 -27.54 -37.61 -47.36
N THR A 499 -27.59 -38.49 -48.37
CA THR A 499 -26.64 -38.44 -49.50
C THR A 499 -26.77 -37.13 -50.28
N ALA A 500 -27.95 -36.52 -50.30
CA ALA A 500 -28.20 -35.23 -50.95
C ALA A 500 -27.89 -34.02 -50.03
N SER A 501 -28.11 -34.12 -48.71
CA SER A 501 -27.89 -33.02 -47.75
C SER A 501 -26.50 -33.00 -47.11
N GLY A 502 -25.84 -34.16 -46.99
CA GLY A 502 -24.58 -34.34 -46.27
C GLY A 502 -24.71 -34.37 -44.74
N ASP A 503 -25.93 -34.28 -44.20
CA ASP A 503 -26.22 -34.28 -42.76
C ASP A 503 -26.75 -35.66 -42.33
N TRP A 504 -26.12 -36.27 -41.31
CA TRP A 504 -26.50 -37.57 -40.76
C TRP A 504 -26.94 -37.50 -39.30
N SER A 505 -27.07 -36.29 -38.75
CA SER A 505 -27.30 -36.03 -37.32
C SER A 505 -28.60 -36.65 -36.79
N CYS A 506 -29.61 -36.84 -37.64
CA CYS A 506 -30.89 -37.43 -37.26
C CYS A 506 -31.00 -38.95 -37.49
N THR A 507 -29.93 -39.60 -38.00
CA THR A 507 -29.88 -41.04 -38.26
C THR A 507 -28.66 -41.70 -37.59
N PRO A 508 -28.64 -41.81 -36.26
CA PRO A 508 -27.51 -42.43 -35.56
C PRO A 508 -27.41 -43.95 -35.79
N ILE A 509 -28.46 -44.58 -36.33
CA ILE A 509 -28.49 -45.99 -36.73
C ILE A 509 -28.43 -46.06 -38.25
N THR A 510 -27.21 -46.12 -38.81
CA THR A 510 -27.00 -46.17 -40.26
C THR A 510 -25.69 -46.88 -40.62
N ASP A 511 -25.66 -47.51 -41.79
CA ASP A 511 -24.44 -48.00 -42.44
C ASP A 511 -23.95 -47.07 -43.57
N TYR A 512 -24.60 -45.91 -43.74
CA TYR A 512 -24.36 -44.92 -44.78
C TYR A 512 -24.60 -45.41 -46.22
N TRP A 513 -25.22 -46.59 -46.41
CA TRP A 513 -25.33 -47.21 -47.72
C TRP A 513 -26.67 -47.89 -48.00
N SER A 514 -27.14 -48.75 -47.09
CA SER A 514 -28.33 -49.57 -47.29
C SER A 514 -29.46 -49.30 -46.30
N TYR A 515 -29.18 -48.65 -45.17
CA TYR A 515 -30.22 -48.19 -44.24
C TYR A 515 -29.76 -46.99 -43.41
N ALA A 516 -30.73 -46.15 -43.03
CA ALA A 516 -30.54 -45.03 -42.13
C ALA A 516 -31.85 -44.75 -41.41
N ASN A 517 -31.86 -44.93 -40.09
CA ASN A 517 -33.07 -44.92 -39.27
C ASN A 517 -32.98 -43.86 -38.18
N ARG A 518 -34.13 -43.27 -37.83
CA ARG A 518 -34.22 -42.32 -36.72
C ARG A 518 -34.15 -43.08 -35.39
N LEU A 519 -33.62 -42.43 -34.37
CA LEU A 519 -33.58 -42.96 -33.01
C LEU A 519 -34.17 -41.94 -32.05
N TRP A 520 -35.14 -42.38 -31.26
CA TRP A 520 -35.52 -41.70 -30.02
C TRP A 520 -34.96 -42.48 -28.85
N THR A 521 -34.20 -41.80 -27.99
CA THR A 521 -33.63 -42.39 -26.77
C THR A 521 -34.57 -42.15 -25.60
N VAL A 522 -34.71 -43.13 -24.71
CA VAL A 522 -35.52 -42.99 -23.49
C VAL A 522 -35.09 -41.71 -22.75
N GLY A 523 -36.05 -40.91 -22.31
CA GLY A 523 -35.79 -39.67 -21.57
C GLY A 523 -35.44 -38.45 -22.42
N SER A 524 -35.13 -38.59 -23.70
CA SER A 524 -34.73 -37.46 -24.58
C SER A 524 -35.84 -36.41 -24.87
N GLY A 525 -37.04 -36.62 -24.32
CA GLY A 525 -38.17 -35.69 -24.44
C GLY A 525 -38.95 -35.85 -25.76
N ASN A 526 -39.75 -34.83 -26.08
CA ASN A 526 -40.55 -34.81 -27.31
C ASN A 526 -39.68 -34.58 -28.55
N VAL A 527 -40.04 -35.21 -29.66
CA VAL A 527 -39.29 -35.11 -30.92
C VAL A 527 -40.02 -34.22 -31.91
N THR A 528 -39.28 -33.37 -32.62
CA THR A 528 -39.76 -32.69 -33.83
C THR A 528 -38.84 -33.02 -35.00
N ASN A 529 -39.41 -33.43 -36.14
CA ASN A 529 -38.65 -33.76 -37.35
C ASN A 529 -39.42 -33.38 -38.63
N THR A 530 -38.81 -33.61 -39.78
CA THR A 530 -39.42 -33.39 -41.11
C THR A 530 -39.27 -34.66 -41.93
N TYR A 531 -40.35 -35.10 -42.58
CA TYR A 531 -40.36 -36.30 -43.41
C TYR A 531 -39.35 -36.19 -44.55
N GLY A 532 -38.52 -37.23 -44.71
CA GLY A 532 -37.53 -37.30 -45.78
C GLY A 532 -36.35 -36.33 -45.63
N THR A 533 -36.12 -35.76 -44.44
CA THR A 533 -34.89 -35.00 -44.13
C THR A 533 -34.33 -35.37 -42.75
N CYS A 534 -33.00 -35.31 -42.67
CA CYS A 534 -32.32 -34.62 -41.57
C CYS A 534 -32.21 -33.15 -42.02
#